data_AF-A0A811R6E6-F1
#
_entry.id   AF-A0A811R6E6-F1
#
_cell.length_a   1.000
_cell.length_b   1.000
_cell.length_c   1.000
_cell.angle_alpha   90.00
_cell.angle_beta   90.00
_cell.angle_gamma   90.00
#
_symmetry.space_group_name_H-M   'P 1'
#
loop_
_entity.id
_entity.type
_entity.pdbx_description
1 polymer ?
#
loop_
_entity_poly.entity_id
_entity_poly.type
_entity_poly.pdbx_seq_one_letter_code
_entity_poly.pdbx_strand_id
1 'polypeptide(L)'
;MLLGLMNKHEGELMGEMIGEVLEVEANDKENAIGEFLRVKVKIDIRKPLMRGVTLDVGGGEQEKMKWCPLVYEYLPDFCYTCRLIGHTDRSCEV
;
A
#
# COMPACT_ATOMS: atom_id res chain seq x y z
N MET A 1 6.62 11.81 -14.60
CA MET A 1 5.25 11.52 -14.12
C MET A 1 4.92 10.10 -14.57
N LEU A 2 4.81 9.16 -13.63
CA LEU A 2 4.60 7.72 -13.92
C LEU A 2 3.12 7.47 -14.30
N LEU A 3 2.68 8.05 -15.42
CA LEU A 3 1.29 7.95 -15.87
C LEU A 3 0.84 6.48 -16.06
N GLY A 4 1.77 5.55 -16.27
CA GLY A 4 1.46 4.12 -16.44
C GLY A 4 1.09 3.38 -15.17
N LEU A 5 1.42 3.86 -13.96
CA LEU A 5 1.16 3.13 -12.70
C LEU A 5 -0.15 3.52 -12.00
N MET A 6 -0.79 4.60 -12.45
CA MET A 6 -1.99 5.16 -11.83
C MET A 6 -3.24 4.57 -12.46
N ASN A 7 -3.37 3.25 -12.43
CA ASN A 7 -4.51 2.52 -12.98
C ASN A 7 -4.95 1.38 -12.07
N LYS A 8 -6.14 0.84 -12.32
CA LYS A 8 -6.73 -0.22 -11.49
C LYS A 8 -5.87 -1.47 -11.41
N HIS A 9 -5.36 -1.94 -12.54
CA HIS A 9 -4.57 -3.17 -12.60
C HIS A 9 -3.32 -3.09 -11.72
N GLU A 10 -2.61 -1.98 -11.76
CA GLU A 10 -1.44 -1.75 -10.90
C GLU A 10 -1.85 -1.65 -9.42
N GLY A 11 -3.02 -1.07 -9.14
CA GLY A 11 -3.59 -1.03 -7.79
C GLY A 11 -3.94 -2.39 -7.23
N GLU A 12 -4.49 -3.28 -8.06
CA GLU A 12 -4.76 -4.68 -7.72
C GLU A 12 -3.45 -5.41 -7.40
N LEU A 13 -2.45 -5.33 -8.28
CA LEU A 13 -1.14 -5.96 -8.07
C LEU A 13 -0.44 -5.47 -6.80
N MET A 14 -0.40 -4.15 -6.56
CA MET A 14 0.17 -3.58 -5.34
C MET A 14 -0.61 -4.00 -4.09
N GLY A 15 -1.94 -4.03 -4.18
CA GLY A 15 -2.81 -4.42 -3.09
C GLY A 15 -2.64 -5.89 -2.69
N GLU A 16 -2.46 -6.79 -3.66
CA GLU A 16 -2.22 -8.22 -3.45
C GLU A 16 -0.91 -8.50 -2.72
N MET A 17 0.10 -7.64 -2.88
CA MET A 17 1.35 -7.72 -2.11
C MET A 17 1.14 -7.43 -0.61
N ILE A 18 0.05 -6.74 -0.26
CA ILE A 18 -0.29 -6.31 1.11
C ILE A 18 -1.29 -7.28 1.75
N GLY A 19 -2.30 -7.72 0.98
CA GLY A 19 -3.39 -8.56 1.47
C GLY A 19 -4.48 -8.82 0.42
N GLU A 20 -5.67 -9.18 0.86
CA GLU A 20 -6.81 -9.44 -0.04
C GLU A 20 -7.41 -8.10 -0.50
N VAL A 21 -7.35 -7.83 -1.81
CA VAL A 21 -7.92 -6.60 -2.40
C VAL A 21 -9.44 -6.70 -2.42
N LEU A 22 -10.09 -5.70 -1.81
CA LEU A 22 -11.55 -5.57 -1.79
C LEU A 22 -12.04 -4.59 -2.85
N GLU A 23 -11.28 -3.52 -3.10
CA GLU A 23 -11.68 -2.43 -3.97
C GLU A 23 -10.46 -1.61 -4.41
N VAL A 24 -10.49 -1.07 -5.63
CA VAL A 24 -9.54 -0.08 -6.13
C VAL A 24 -10.33 1.12 -6.64
N GLU A 25 -9.99 2.31 -6.16
CA GLU A 25 -10.64 3.56 -6.60
C GLU A 25 -10.15 3.92 -8.01
N ALA A 26 -11.00 3.72 -9.01
CA ALA A 26 -10.72 4.05 -10.41
C ALA A 26 -11.97 4.65 -11.09
N ASN A 27 -11.74 5.43 -12.14
CA ASN A 27 -12.82 5.96 -13.00
C ASN A 27 -13.29 4.92 -14.02
N ASP A 28 -14.30 5.28 -14.82
CA ASP A 28 -14.87 4.41 -15.89
C ASP A 28 -13.85 3.96 -16.95
N LYS A 29 -12.67 4.60 -17.01
CA LYS A 29 -11.56 4.22 -17.90
C LYS A 29 -10.47 3.43 -17.17
N GLU A 30 -10.77 2.93 -15.98
CA GLU A 30 -9.86 2.15 -15.12
C GLU A 30 -8.60 2.91 -14.70
N ASN A 31 -8.62 4.25 -14.74
CA ASN A 31 -7.53 5.08 -14.25
C ASN A 31 -7.82 5.53 -12.81
N ALA A 32 -6.79 5.55 -11.98
CA ALA A 32 -6.89 6.07 -10.63
C ALA A 32 -7.29 7.55 -10.65
N ILE A 33 -8.00 7.99 -9.60
CA ILE A 33 -8.52 9.34 -9.49
C ILE A 33 -7.65 10.12 -8.49
N GLY A 34 -7.06 11.23 -8.94
CA GLY A 34 -6.29 12.13 -8.09
C GLY A 34 -4.80 11.78 -7.97
N GLU A 35 -4.19 12.19 -6.86
CA GLU A 35 -2.74 12.07 -6.62
C GLU A 35 -2.33 10.67 -6.10
N PHE A 36 -3.26 9.93 -5.50
CA PHE A 36 -3.00 8.65 -4.87
C PHE A 36 -3.74 7.52 -5.59
N LEU A 37 -3.09 6.36 -5.66
CA LEU A 37 -3.74 5.11 -6.01
C LEU A 37 -4.35 4.51 -4.73
N ARG A 38 -5.66 4.68 -4.55
CA ARG A 38 -6.34 4.19 -3.35
C ARG A 38 -6.83 2.76 -3.54
N VAL A 39 -6.44 1.90 -2.62
CA VAL A 39 -6.78 0.48 -2.63
C VAL A 39 -7.30 0.10 -1.25
N LYS A 40 -8.47 -0.53 -1.21
CA LYS A 40 -9.06 -1.10 0.00
C LYS A 40 -8.61 -2.54 0.13
N VAL A 41 -7.81 -2.82 1.15
CA VAL A 41 -7.21 -4.14 1.38
C VAL A 41 -7.65 -4.70 2.72
N LYS A 42 -8.04 -5.97 2.73
CA LYS A 42 -8.26 -6.75 3.95
C LYS A 42 -6.94 -7.36 4.40
N ILE A 43 -6.54 -7.02 5.62
CA ILE A 43 -5.24 -7.36 6.20
C ILE A 43 -5.38 -8.13 7.51
N ASP A 44 -4.37 -8.92 7.86
CA ASP A 44 -4.27 -9.59 9.16
C ASP A 44 -3.64 -8.63 10.18
N ILE A 45 -4.45 -8.07 11.09
CA ILE A 45 -4.01 -7.10 12.11
C ILE A 45 -3.02 -7.66 13.12
N ARG A 46 -2.86 -9.00 13.17
CA ARG A 46 -1.87 -9.67 14.03
C ARG A 46 -0.46 -9.60 13.44
N LYS A 47 -0.30 -9.07 12.22
CA LYS A 47 0.97 -8.89 11.54
C LYS A 47 1.34 -7.40 11.46
N PRO A 48 2.65 -7.08 11.52
CA PRO A 48 3.14 -5.73 11.28
C PRO A 48 2.61 -5.11 9.99
N LEU A 49 2.14 -3.87 10.04
CA LEU A 49 1.80 -3.12 8.83
C LEU A 49 3.04 -2.87 7.97
N MET A 50 2.86 -3.05 6.65
CA MET A 50 3.88 -2.73 5.66
C MET A 50 4.05 -1.22 5.55
N ARG A 51 5.27 -0.73 5.26
CA ARG A 51 5.54 0.72 5.12
C ARG A 51 5.56 1.18 3.66
N GLY A 52 5.64 0.25 2.74
CA GLY A 52 5.87 0.48 1.33
C GLY A 52 6.02 -0.83 0.59
N VAL A 53 5.92 -0.74 -0.72
CA VAL A 53 6.20 -1.84 -1.66
C VAL A 53 7.30 -1.39 -2.61
N THR A 54 8.18 -2.31 -2.99
CA THR A 54 9.16 -2.05 -4.06
C THR A 54 8.62 -2.64 -5.35
N LEU A 55 8.51 -1.83 -6.39
CA LEU A 55 8.01 -2.24 -7.70
C LEU A 55 9.12 -2.21 -8.74
N ASP A 56 9.12 -3.19 -9.64
CA ASP A 56 9.97 -3.16 -10.83
C ASP A 56 9.32 -2.34 -11.94
N VAL A 57 9.95 -1.20 -12.20
CA VAL A 57 9.69 -0.17 -13.21
C VAL A 57 9.63 -0.62 -14.68
N GLY A 58 10.39 -1.66 -15.04
CA GLY A 58 10.64 -2.14 -16.41
C GLY A 58 11.37 -1.17 -17.37
N GLY A 59 12.42 -1.63 -18.08
CA GLY A 59 13.04 -0.96 -19.27
C GLY A 59 14.55 -0.63 -19.27
N GLY A 60 15.42 -1.64 -19.17
CA GLY A 60 16.88 -1.47 -19.31
C GLY A 60 17.63 -1.33 -17.98
N GLU A 61 18.89 -1.79 -17.99
CA GLU A 61 19.72 -2.22 -16.86
C GLU A 61 19.57 -1.44 -15.53
N GLN A 62 19.33 -2.20 -14.44
CA GLN A 62 19.56 -1.91 -13.02
C GLN A 62 18.86 -0.71 -12.33
N GLU A 63 18.21 0.21 -13.05
CA GLU A 63 17.72 1.48 -12.46
C GLU A 63 16.21 1.56 -12.13
N LYS A 64 15.52 0.43 -11.91
CA LYS A 64 14.05 0.41 -11.99
C LYS A 64 13.26 -0.07 -10.79
N MET A 65 13.92 -0.43 -9.70
CA MET A 65 13.19 -0.70 -8.45
C MET A 65 12.77 0.62 -7.81
N LYS A 66 11.46 0.89 -7.75
CA LYS A 66 10.91 2.06 -7.06
C LYS A 66 10.23 1.67 -5.77
N TRP A 67 10.65 2.34 -4.69
CA TRP A 67 9.95 2.27 -3.41
C TRP A 67 8.71 3.17 -3.46
N CYS A 68 7.56 2.56 -3.28
CA CYS A 68 6.26 3.23 -3.19
C CYS A 68 5.83 3.22 -1.71
N PRO A 69 5.80 4.38 -1.03
CA PRO A 69 5.35 4.44 0.36
C PRO A 69 3.85 4.13 0.44
N LEU A 70 3.47 3.36 1.46
CA LEU A 70 2.07 3.11 1.78
C LEU A 70 1.59 4.14 2.81
N VAL A 71 0.43 4.71 2.55
CA VAL A 71 -0.27 5.61 3.47
C VAL A 71 -1.58 4.94 3.84
N TYR A 72 -1.83 4.83 5.14
CA TYR A 72 -3.05 4.23 5.66
C TYR A 72 -3.98 5.32 6.17
N GLU A 73 -5.26 5.23 5.83
CA GLU A 73 -6.31 6.11 6.36
C GLU A 73 -7.10 5.37 7.45
N TYR A 74 -7.52 6.10 8.48
CA TYR A 74 -8.38 5.59 9.57
C TYR A 74 -7.82 4.38 10.35
N LEU A 75 -6.50 4.34 10.59
CA LEU A 75 -5.93 3.34 11.49
C LEU A 75 -6.43 3.57 12.94
N PRO A 76 -6.88 2.51 13.65
CA PRO A 76 -7.14 2.57 15.08
C PRO A 76 -5.80 2.63 15.85
N ASP A 77 -5.79 2.31 17.15
CA ASP A 77 -4.57 2.31 17.95
C ASP A 77 -3.45 1.51 17.26
N PHE A 78 -2.38 2.22 16.87
CA PHE A 78 -1.27 1.69 16.11
C PHE A 78 0.05 1.98 16.83
N CYS A 79 0.91 0.96 16.90
CA CYS A 79 2.22 1.04 17.53
C CYS A 79 3.30 1.25 16.46
N TYR A 80 3.99 2.38 16.50
CA TYR A 80 5.09 2.71 15.60
C TYR A 80 6.36 1.88 15.89
N THR A 81 6.50 1.36 17.12
CA THR A 81 7.61 0.49 17.53
C THR A 81 7.52 -0.90 16.87
N CYS A 82 6.46 -1.67 17.16
CA CYS A 82 6.31 -3.04 16.65
C CYS A 82 5.43 -3.15 15.39
N ARG A 83 4.81 -2.03 14.96
CA ARG A 83 3.97 -1.90 13.76
C ARG A 83 2.67 -2.70 13.80
N LEU A 84 2.19 -3.08 14.98
CA LEU A 84 0.93 -3.79 15.15
C LEU A 84 -0.22 -2.83 15.46
N ILE A 85 -1.41 -3.26 15.05
CA ILE A 85 -2.67 -2.62 15.43
C ILE A 85 -3.16 -3.23 16.75
N GLY A 86 -3.72 -2.39 17.63
CA GLY A 86 -4.37 -2.78 18.88
C GLY A 86 -3.74 -2.20 20.14
N HIS A 87 -2.63 -1.46 20.03
CA HIS A 87 -2.00 -0.75 21.14
C HIS A 87 -1.18 0.44 20.64
N THR A 88 -0.78 1.31 21.56
CA THR A 88 0.12 2.45 21.29
C THR A 88 1.54 2.15 21.76
N ASP A 89 2.52 2.96 21.36
CA ASP A 89 3.94 2.78 21.74
C ASP A 89 4.15 2.70 23.26
N ARG A 90 3.30 3.39 24.04
CA ARG A 90 3.38 3.40 25.52
C ARG A 90 3.04 2.05 26.16
N SER A 91 2.30 1.22 25.44
CA SER A 91 1.83 -0.09 25.89
C SER A 91 2.50 -1.22 25.11
N CYS A 92 3.58 -0.93 24.38
CA CYS A 92 4.32 -1.93 23.64
C CYS A 92 5.20 -2.75 24.58
N GLU A 93 5.14 -4.08 24.45
CA GLU A 93 5.93 -5.03 25.26
C GLU A 93 7.17 -5.56 24.53
N VAL A 94 7.43 -5.05 23.32
CA VAL A 94 8.60 -5.41 22.49
C VAL A 94 9.82 -4.60 22.90
#